data_AF-A0A4Q3W5D4-F1
#
_entry.id   AF-A0A4Q3W5D4-F1
#
_cell.length_a   1.000
_cell.length_b   1.000
_cell.length_c   1.000
_cell.angle_alpha   90.00
_cell.angle_beta   90.00
_cell.angle_gamma   90.00
#
_symmetry.space_group_name_H-M   'P 1'
#
loop_
_entity.id
_entity.type
_entity.pdbx_description
1 polymer ?
#
loop_
_entity_poly.entity_id
_entity_poly.type
_entity_poly.pdbx_seq_one_letter_code
_entity_poly.pdbx_strand_id
1 'polypeptide(L)'
;YNNQVTWANLETYCRDLVVGGNELYITAGGFGEGGTGNSGYATTIDNGRITVPATLWKVIVVLPNGSNDLARVTASTRIIAVSMPNNNATSNLWKTYRVSVNDIEAATGYDLLSNLPQSIEDLLEAQVDNL
;
A
#
# COMPACT_ATOMS: atom_id res chain seq x y z
N TYR A 1 -4.87 15.38 -7.61
CA TYR A 1 -5.17 14.15 -8.38
C TYR A 1 -4.83 12.89 -7.62
N ASN A 2 -3.60 12.66 -7.15
CA ASN A 2 -3.27 11.43 -6.40
C ASN A 2 -4.24 11.15 -5.23
N ASN A 3 -4.34 12.08 -4.28
CA ASN A 3 -5.24 11.94 -3.12
C ASN A 3 -6.73 11.80 -3.51
N GLN A 4 -7.19 12.59 -4.47
CA GLN A 4 -8.62 12.71 -4.80
C GLN A 4 -9.12 11.65 -5.80
N VAL A 5 -8.21 10.96 -6.49
CA VAL A 5 -8.56 10.02 -7.57
C VAL A 5 -7.87 8.69 -7.32
N THR A 6 -6.57 8.59 -7.55
CA THR A 6 -5.85 7.31 -7.54
C THR A 6 -5.91 6.64 -6.16
N TRP A 7 -5.53 7.37 -5.13
CA TRP A 7 -5.53 6.89 -3.75
C TRP A 7 -6.96 6.66 -3.24
N ALA A 8 -7.87 7.61 -3.49
CA ALA A 8 -9.28 7.48 -3.14
C ALA A 8 -9.95 6.26 -3.81
N ASN A 9 -9.60 5.94 -5.06
CA ASN A 9 -10.11 4.77 -5.77
C ASN A 9 -9.64 3.46 -5.12
N LEU A 10 -8.39 3.39 -4.66
CA LEU A 10 -7.91 2.24 -3.89
C LEU A 10 -8.66 2.13 -2.55
N GLU A 11 -8.88 3.23 -1.85
CA GLU A 11 -9.62 3.23 -0.59
C GLU A 11 -11.09 2.84 -0.77
N THR A 12 -11.72 3.25 -1.87
CA THR A 12 -13.06 2.78 -2.25
C THR A 12 -13.04 1.28 -2.52
N TYR A 13 -12.07 0.78 -3.26
CA TYR A 13 -11.94 -0.65 -3.50
C TYR A 13 -11.77 -1.45 -2.20
N CYS A 14 -11.01 -0.95 -1.22
CA CYS A 14 -10.93 -1.56 0.10
C CYS A 14 -12.30 -1.64 0.78
N ARG A 15 -13.13 -0.58 0.69
CA ARG A 15 -14.50 -0.61 1.23
C ARG A 15 -15.37 -1.62 0.51
N ASP A 16 -15.24 -1.74 -0.80
CA ASP A 16 -15.99 -2.73 -1.59
C ASP A 16 -15.64 -4.17 -1.19
N LEU A 17 -14.35 -4.45 -0.92
CA LEU A 17 -13.92 -5.75 -0.40
C LEU A 17 -14.55 -6.06 0.96
N VAL A 18 -14.60 -5.07 1.86
CA VAL A 18 -15.23 -5.23 3.17
C VAL A 18 -16.74 -5.46 3.05
N VAL A 19 -17.44 -4.67 2.22
CA VAL A 19 -18.86 -4.89 1.91
C VAL A 19 -19.09 -6.27 1.30
N GLY A 20 -18.13 -6.78 0.53
CA GLY A 20 -18.11 -8.13 -0.03
C GLY A 20 -17.88 -9.25 0.98
N GLY A 21 -17.78 -8.96 2.28
CA GLY A 21 -17.64 -9.96 3.35
C GLY A 21 -16.20 -10.27 3.74
N ASN A 22 -15.24 -9.43 3.35
CA ASN A 22 -13.86 -9.53 3.81
C ASN A 22 -13.60 -8.64 5.03
N GLU A 23 -12.50 -8.92 5.70
CA GLU A 23 -11.82 -8.02 6.61
C GLU A 23 -10.41 -7.73 6.08
N LEU A 24 -9.93 -6.51 6.32
CA LEU A 24 -8.67 -6.03 5.75
C LEU A 24 -7.72 -5.59 6.86
N TYR A 25 -6.47 -6.04 6.76
CA TYR A 25 -5.36 -5.46 7.52
C TYR A 25 -4.57 -4.55 6.59
N ILE A 26 -4.51 -3.26 6.92
CA ILE A 26 -3.94 -2.24 6.04
C ILE A 26 -2.80 -1.52 6.77
N THR A 27 -1.62 -1.53 6.15
CA THR A 27 -0.46 -0.74 6.56
C THR A 27 -0.10 0.20 5.42
N ALA A 28 0.15 1.48 5.71
CA ALA A 28 0.46 2.47 4.69
C ALA A 28 1.45 3.50 5.20
N GLY A 29 2.17 4.14 4.28
CA GLY A 29 3.14 5.18 4.60
C GLY A 29 3.66 5.89 3.37
N GLY A 30 4.77 6.61 3.54
CA GLY A 30 5.52 7.19 2.44
C GLY A 30 7.02 7.04 2.67
N PHE A 31 7.79 7.19 1.60
CA PHE A 31 9.25 7.21 1.65
C PHE A 31 9.82 8.21 0.62
N GLY A 32 11.11 8.50 0.78
CA GLY A 32 11.82 9.51 -0.01
C GLY A 32 11.32 10.94 0.25
N GLU A 33 11.91 11.90 -0.45
CA GLU A 33 11.54 13.32 -0.35
C GLU A 33 11.23 13.88 -1.75
N GLY A 34 10.08 14.54 -1.90
CA GLY A 34 9.74 15.24 -3.13
C GLY A 34 8.38 14.89 -3.73
N GLY A 35 7.37 15.69 -3.44
CA GLY A 35 6.05 15.58 -4.06
C GLY A 35 5.71 16.77 -4.94
N THR A 36 4.83 16.58 -5.92
CA THR A 36 4.36 17.66 -6.81
C THR A 36 2.85 17.85 -6.67
N GLY A 37 2.48 18.92 -5.97
CA GLY A 37 1.09 19.36 -5.78
C GLY A 37 0.71 20.54 -6.68
N ASN A 38 -0.40 21.21 -6.35
CA ASN A 38 -0.86 22.40 -7.10
C ASN A 38 0.11 23.58 -6.97
N SER A 39 0.90 23.61 -5.89
CA SER A 39 1.93 24.62 -5.63
C SER A 39 3.31 24.27 -6.22
N GLY A 40 3.40 23.21 -7.03
CA GLY A 40 4.65 22.72 -7.62
C GLY A 40 5.33 21.63 -6.79
N TYR A 41 6.60 21.38 -7.13
CA TYR A 41 7.45 20.40 -6.44
C TYR A 41 7.94 20.95 -5.09
N ALA A 42 7.91 20.11 -4.05
CA ALA A 42 8.45 20.43 -2.74
C ALA A 42 8.98 19.16 -2.04
N THR A 43 10.10 19.30 -1.32
CA THR A 43 10.64 18.26 -0.43
C THR A 43 10.21 18.44 1.02
N THR A 44 9.86 19.67 1.41
CA THR A 44 9.34 20.01 2.74
C THR A 44 8.25 21.08 2.65
N ILE A 45 7.39 21.14 3.66
CA ILE A 45 6.42 22.21 3.88
C ILE A 45 6.53 22.71 5.33
N ASP A 46 5.76 23.75 5.65
CA ASP A 46 5.67 24.30 7.01
C ASP A 46 7.04 24.73 7.58
N ASN A 47 7.74 25.56 6.81
CA ASN A 47 9.10 26.02 7.11
C ASN A 47 10.09 24.87 7.38
N GLY A 48 9.95 23.75 6.68
CA GLY A 48 10.86 22.61 6.81
C GLY A 48 10.50 21.60 7.90
N ARG A 49 9.41 21.83 8.65
CA ARG A 49 9.01 20.94 9.77
C ARG A 49 8.33 19.66 9.33
N ILE A 50 7.83 19.63 8.10
CA ILE A 50 7.10 18.48 7.54
C ILE A 50 7.78 18.09 6.23
N THR A 51 8.37 16.89 6.19
CA THR A 51 8.89 16.31 4.95
C THR A 51 7.74 15.88 4.05
N VAL A 52 7.85 16.19 2.76
CA VAL A 52 6.91 15.75 1.72
C VAL A 52 7.43 14.43 1.15
N PRO A 53 6.73 13.30 1.31
CA PRO A 53 7.19 12.02 0.78
C PRO A 53 7.21 12.04 -0.75
N ALA A 54 8.19 11.38 -1.36
CA ALA A 54 8.26 11.22 -2.81
C ALA A 54 7.27 10.17 -3.33
N THR A 55 7.04 9.15 -2.52
CA THR A 55 6.20 8.01 -2.87
C THR A 55 5.30 7.68 -1.68
N LEU A 56 4.07 7.30 -1.98
CA LEU A 56 3.09 6.78 -1.02
C LEU A 56 2.88 5.30 -1.30
N TRP A 57 2.89 4.48 -0.27
CA TRP A 57 2.71 3.04 -0.38
C TRP A 57 1.62 2.53 0.55
N LYS A 58 1.04 1.39 0.19
CA LYS A 58 0.03 0.70 1.00
C LYS A 58 0.09 -0.80 0.74
N VAL A 59 0.06 -1.59 1.81
CA VAL A 59 -0.06 -3.05 1.82
C VAL A 59 -1.40 -3.41 2.45
N ILE A 60 -2.17 -4.26 1.78
CA ILE A 60 -3.52 -4.68 2.18
C ILE A 60 -3.56 -6.21 2.17
N VAL A 61 -3.71 -6.81 3.35
CA VAL A 61 -4.00 -8.24 3.51
C VAL A 61 -5.52 -8.41 3.43
N VAL A 62 -5.99 -9.28 2.54
CA VAL A 62 -7.43 -9.55 2.34
C VAL A 62 -7.80 -10.91 2.90
N LEU A 63 -8.67 -10.95 3.90
CA LEU A 63 -9.17 -12.18 4.50
C LEU A 63 -10.70 -12.24 4.45
N PRO A 64 -11.32 -13.41 4.19
CA PRO A 64 -12.73 -13.60 4.49
C PRO A 64 -12.99 -13.38 5.98
N ASN A 65 -14.08 -12.68 6.32
CA ASN A 65 -14.43 -12.36 7.70
C ASN A 65 -14.52 -13.63 8.57
N GLY A 66 -13.85 -13.64 9.72
CA GLY A 66 -13.85 -14.79 10.64
C GLY A 66 -13.22 -14.49 11.99
N SER A 67 -12.74 -15.54 12.67
CA SER A 67 -12.04 -15.44 13.96
C SER A 67 -10.73 -16.24 13.96
N ASN A 68 -9.72 -15.78 14.72
CA ASN A 68 -8.34 -16.29 14.71
C ASN A 68 -7.55 -15.92 13.43
N ASP A 69 -7.43 -14.64 13.16
CA ASP A 69 -7.08 -14.08 11.84
C ASP A 69 -5.69 -14.49 11.37
N LEU A 70 -4.71 -14.44 12.27
CA LEU A 70 -3.34 -14.87 11.97
C LEU A 70 -3.29 -16.33 11.48
N ALA A 71 -4.13 -17.20 12.04
CA ALA A 71 -4.19 -18.61 11.65
C ALA A 71 -4.87 -18.86 10.30
N ARG A 72 -5.60 -17.87 9.76
CA ARG A 72 -6.24 -17.95 8.43
C ARG A 72 -5.35 -17.40 7.31
N VAL A 73 -4.24 -16.74 7.63
CA VAL A 73 -3.27 -16.31 6.63
C VAL A 73 -2.50 -17.53 6.13
N THR A 74 -2.50 -17.71 4.82
CA THR A 74 -1.85 -18.83 4.12
C THR A 74 -1.02 -18.27 2.96
N ALA A 75 -0.18 -19.11 2.34
CA ALA A 75 0.61 -18.71 1.17
C ALA A 75 -0.22 -18.33 -0.07
N SER A 76 -1.55 -18.54 -0.04
CA SER A 76 -2.49 -18.09 -1.09
C SER A 76 -3.38 -16.93 -0.66
N THR A 77 -3.18 -16.38 0.55
CA THR A 77 -3.91 -15.19 0.99
C THR A 77 -3.58 -14.03 0.07
N ARG A 78 -4.62 -13.34 -0.41
CA ARG A 78 -4.42 -12.22 -1.34
C ARG A 78 -3.82 -11.02 -0.60
N ILE A 79 -2.66 -10.57 -1.07
CA ILE A 79 -2.01 -9.33 -0.65
C ILE A 79 -2.02 -8.34 -1.80
N ILE A 80 -2.47 -7.11 -1.54
CA ILE A 80 -2.40 -6.01 -2.50
C ILE A 80 -1.39 -5.00 -1.97
N ALA A 81 -0.26 -4.88 -2.66
CA ALA A 81 0.76 -3.88 -2.39
C ALA A 81 0.82 -2.87 -3.54
N VAL A 82 0.88 -1.58 -3.21
CA VAL A 82 1.01 -0.48 -4.17
C VAL A 82 2.10 0.50 -3.75
N SER A 83 2.76 1.09 -4.75
CA SER A 83 3.77 2.14 -4.56
C SER A 83 3.55 3.24 -5.61
N MET A 84 3.00 4.38 -5.18
CA MET A 84 2.51 5.46 -6.04
C MET A 84 3.34 6.73 -5.88
N PRO A 85 3.79 7.38 -6.96
CA PRO A 85 4.49 8.64 -6.83
C PRO A 85 3.55 9.72 -6.26
N ASN A 86 4.05 10.55 -5.35
CA ASN A 86 3.31 11.63 -4.73
C ASN A 86 3.20 12.85 -5.66
N ASN A 87 2.55 12.69 -6.81
CA ASN A 87 2.40 13.75 -7.79
C ASN A 87 0.99 13.85 -8.39
N ASN A 88 0.66 15.03 -8.90
CA ASN A 88 -0.62 15.31 -9.54
C ASN A 88 -0.78 14.73 -10.97
N ALA A 89 0.26 14.14 -11.55
CA ALA A 89 0.24 13.54 -12.89
C ALA A 89 0.03 12.01 -12.85
N THR A 90 -0.50 11.50 -11.75
CA THR A 90 -0.76 10.07 -11.53
C THR A 90 -1.93 9.56 -12.39
N SER A 91 -1.78 8.37 -12.98
CA SER A 91 -2.88 7.55 -13.51
C SER A 91 -4.03 7.41 -12.51
N ASN A 92 -5.28 7.46 -12.96
CA ASN A 92 -6.47 7.21 -12.14
C ASN A 92 -6.67 5.73 -11.77
N LEU A 93 -5.95 4.82 -12.44
CA LEU A 93 -5.99 3.38 -12.19
C LEU A 93 -4.91 3.01 -11.17
N TRP A 94 -5.29 2.87 -9.90
CA TRP A 94 -4.35 2.49 -8.84
C TRP A 94 -3.63 1.16 -9.14
N LYS A 95 -4.29 0.25 -9.87
CA LYS A 95 -3.76 -1.07 -10.26
C LYS A 95 -2.46 -1.01 -11.06
N THR A 96 -2.15 0.12 -11.71
CA THR A 96 -0.89 0.29 -12.47
C THR A 96 0.32 0.45 -11.57
N TYR A 97 0.12 0.70 -10.28
CA TYR A 97 1.17 0.92 -9.29
C TYR A 97 1.37 -0.27 -8.36
N ARG A 98 0.85 -1.45 -8.74
CA ARG A 98 1.04 -2.67 -7.96
C ARG A 98 2.50 -3.08 -7.99
N VAL A 99 3.00 -3.44 -6.82
CA VAL A 99 4.36 -3.93 -6.57
C VAL A 99 4.27 -5.14 -5.65
N SER A 100 5.40 -5.78 -5.37
CA SER A 100 5.49 -6.80 -4.33
C SER A 100 5.62 -6.14 -2.94
N VAL A 101 5.40 -6.88 -1.86
CA VAL A 101 5.70 -6.35 -0.51
C VAL A 101 7.21 -6.18 -0.35
N ASN A 102 8.00 -7.11 -0.90
CA ASN A 102 9.46 -7.01 -0.95
C ASN A 102 9.95 -5.69 -1.56
N ASP A 103 9.29 -5.16 -2.59
CA ASP A 103 9.66 -3.86 -3.18
C ASP A 103 9.46 -2.70 -2.19
N ILE A 104 8.44 -2.77 -1.35
CA ILE A 104 8.15 -1.77 -0.32
C ILE A 104 9.16 -1.88 0.82
N GLU A 105 9.45 -3.10 1.28
CA GLU A 105 10.46 -3.35 2.31
C GLU A 105 11.85 -2.90 1.87
N ALA A 106 12.25 -3.23 0.64
CA ALA A 106 13.51 -2.78 0.07
C ALA A 106 13.61 -1.25 0.02
N ALA A 107 12.48 -0.56 -0.22
CA ALA A 107 12.43 0.91 -0.27
C ALA A 107 12.37 1.58 1.12
N THR A 108 11.87 0.89 2.13
CA THR A 108 11.57 1.47 3.46
C THR A 108 12.50 0.99 4.57
N GLY A 109 13.13 -0.17 4.40
CA GLY A 109 13.87 -0.86 5.45
C GLY A 109 12.99 -1.51 6.52
N TYR A 110 11.68 -1.60 6.29
CA TYR A 110 10.76 -2.29 7.19
C TYR A 110 10.75 -3.80 6.94
N ASP A 111 10.32 -4.52 7.98
CA ASP A 111 9.92 -5.91 7.98
C ASP A 111 8.40 -5.90 8.20
N LEU A 112 7.65 -5.99 7.11
CA LEU A 112 6.19 -5.99 7.07
C LEU A 112 5.70 -7.42 7.24
N LEU A 113 4.45 -7.58 7.69
CA LEU A 113 3.84 -8.90 7.93
C LEU A 113 4.58 -9.82 8.92
N SER A 114 5.64 -9.34 9.57
CA SER A 114 6.56 -10.00 10.52
C SER A 114 5.97 -10.85 11.66
N ASN A 115 4.64 -10.85 11.83
CA ASN A 115 3.93 -11.78 12.73
C ASN A 115 3.60 -13.12 12.05
N LEU A 116 3.78 -13.24 10.73
CA LEU A 116 3.58 -14.47 9.98
C LEU A 116 4.79 -15.41 10.14
N PRO A 117 4.59 -16.73 9.97
CA PRO A 117 5.73 -17.63 9.81
C PRO A 117 6.53 -17.26 8.54
N GLN A 118 7.86 -17.20 8.64
CA GLN A 118 8.77 -16.82 7.55
C GLN A 118 8.44 -17.52 6.21
N SER A 119 8.15 -18.83 6.25
CA SER A 119 7.85 -19.58 5.02
C SER A 119 6.57 -19.14 4.30
N ILE A 120 5.61 -18.53 5.02
CA ILE A 120 4.39 -17.96 4.45
C ILE A 120 4.68 -16.54 3.96
N GLU A 121 5.38 -15.76 4.78
CA GLU A 121 5.83 -14.41 4.46
C GLU A 121 6.62 -14.36 3.15
N ASP A 122 7.69 -15.15 3.03
CA ASP A 122 8.54 -15.23 1.82
C ASP A 122 7.74 -15.47 0.53
N LEU A 123 6.67 -16.29 0.63
CA LEU A 123 5.81 -16.62 -0.50
C LEU A 123 4.82 -15.50 -0.84
N LEU A 124 4.26 -14.85 0.17
CA LEU A 124 3.29 -13.77 -0.02
C LEU A 124 3.98 -12.49 -0.50
N GLU A 125 5.13 -12.17 0.06
CA GLU A 125 5.79 -10.89 -0.14
C GLU A 125 6.49 -10.77 -1.48
N ALA A 126 6.85 -11.90 -2.09
CA ALA A 126 7.40 -11.97 -3.44
C ALA A 126 6.34 -11.81 -4.55
N GLN A 127 5.05 -11.90 -4.21
CA GLN A 127 3.97 -11.85 -5.21
C GLN A 127 3.50 -10.43 -5.49
N VAL A 128 3.15 -10.18 -6.76
CA VAL A 128 2.44 -8.97 -7.20
C VAL A 128 1.00 -9.36 -7.49
N ASP A 129 0.03 -8.69 -6.85
CA ASP A 129 -1.39 -8.88 -7.12
C ASP A 129 -1.71 -8.71 -8.62
N ASN A 130 -2.47 -9.64 -9.18
CA ASN A 130 -2.73 -9.72 -10.62
C ASN A 130 -4.23 -9.63 -10.99
N LEU A 131 -5.10 -9.32 -10.02
CA LEU A 131 -6.56 -9.28 -10.16
C LEU A 131 -7.13 -7.94 -10.68
#